data_AF-F9DIK6-F1
#
_entry.id   AF-F9DIK6-F1
#
_cell.length_a   1.000
_cell.length_b   1.000
_cell.length_c   1.000
_cell.angle_alpha   90.00
_cell.angle_beta   90.00
_cell.angle_gamma   90.00
#
_symmetry.space_group_name_H-M   'P 1'
#
loop_
_entity.id
_entity.type
_entity.pdbx_description
1 polymer ?
#
loop_
_entity_poly.entity_id
_entity_poly.type
_entity_poly.pdbx_seq_one_letter_code
_entity_poly.pdbx_strand_id
1 'polypeptide(L)'
;MIKLVQQIKQNLFDGYDNDCWDKTFVVGGKEIRLLDIYNNPLWKLKDRISINDFNTVVASENLKSDNIVIDSYKTSKGLSTYYLFNNTLLYIFSFVEWQPTRFILNIESIWEIE
;
A
#
# COMPACT_ATOMS: atom_id res chain seq x y z
N MET A 1 -12.13 -8.01 -13.13
CA MET A 1 -12.69 -6.67 -12.86
C MET A 1 -12.35 -6.33 -11.43
N ILE A 2 -11.88 -5.10 -11.13
CA ILE A 2 -11.56 -4.73 -9.74
C ILE A 2 -12.72 -3.99 -9.06
N LYS A 3 -12.96 -4.29 -7.79
CA LYS A 3 -13.99 -3.63 -6.97
C LYS A 3 -13.44 -3.22 -5.62
N LEU A 4 -13.76 -2.00 -5.19
CA LEU A 4 -13.45 -1.55 -3.83
C LEU A 4 -14.32 -2.31 -2.84
N VAL A 5 -13.68 -3.06 -1.93
CA VAL A 5 -14.35 -3.75 -0.82
C VAL A 5 -14.52 -2.78 0.35
N GLN A 6 -13.43 -2.11 0.73
CA GLN A 6 -13.43 -1.22 1.88
C GLN A 6 -12.34 -0.15 1.79
N GLN A 7 -12.69 1.09 2.11
CA GLN A 7 -11.72 2.12 2.45
C GLN A 7 -11.45 2.07 3.96
N ILE A 8 -10.20 1.86 4.37
CA ILE A 8 -9.84 1.62 5.77
C ILE A 8 -9.15 2.84 6.40
N LYS A 9 -8.07 3.33 5.79
CA LYS A 9 -7.23 4.43 6.31
C LYS A 9 -6.84 4.26 7.78
N GLN A 10 -6.38 3.06 8.13
CA GLN A 10 -6.02 2.69 9.51
C GLN A 10 -4.50 2.56 9.66
N ASN A 11 -3.99 3.04 10.80
CA ASN A 11 -2.61 2.81 11.19
C ASN A 11 -2.39 1.35 11.63
N LEU A 12 -1.42 0.69 11.00
CA LEU A 12 -0.94 -0.65 11.36
C LEU A 12 0.33 -0.59 12.20
N PHE A 13 1.13 0.46 12.00
CA PHE A 13 2.36 0.68 12.74
C PHE A 13 2.67 2.17 12.84
N ASP A 14 3.09 2.61 14.02
CA ASP A 14 3.73 3.90 14.27
C ASP A 14 4.77 3.66 15.36
N GLY A 15 6.05 3.67 14.99
CA GLY A 15 7.13 3.28 15.89
C GLY A 15 8.51 3.42 15.26
N TYR A 16 9.54 2.92 15.95
CA TYR A 16 10.94 3.10 15.54
C TYR A 16 11.44 2.00 14.60
N ASP A 17 12.51 2.30 13.85
CA ASP A 17 13.15 1.44 12.83
C ASP A 17 13.43 0.03 13.36
N ASN A 18 14.05 -0.04 14.53
CA ASN A 18 14.43 -1.28 15.21
C ASN A 18 13.24 -2.22 15.47
N ASP A 19 12.03 -1.67 15.57
CA ASP A 19 10.81 -2.44 15.82
C ASP A 19 10.02 -2.73 14.53
N CYS A 20 10.33 -2.03 13.43
CA CYS A 20 9.49 -2.00 12.25
C CYS A 20 9.71 -3.20 11.34
N TRP A 21 10.97 -3.59 11.15
CA TRP A 21 11.36 -4.62 10.18
C TRP A 21 11.10 -6.05 10.66
N ASP A 22 11.20 -6.27 11.97
CA ASP A 22 11.00 -7.60 12.59
C ASP A 22 9.54 -7.88 12.94
N LYS A 23 8.65 -6.88 12.83
CA LYS A 23 7.23 -7.05 13.15
C LYS A 23 6.46 -7.75 12.04
N THR A 24 5.52 -8.58 12.49
CA THR A 24 4.45 -9.14 11.67
C THR A 24 3.14 -8.42 11.96
N PHE A 25 2.32 -8.31 10.92
CA PHE A 25 0.98 -7.72 10.95
C PHE A 25 -0.01 -8.76 10.45
N VAL A 26 -1.22 -8.77 11.03
CA VAL A 26 -2.31 -9.62 10.51
C VAL A 26 -3.18 -8.77 9.59
N VAL A 27 -3.22 -9.12 8.31
CA VAL A 27 -4.04 -8.45 7.30
C VAL A 27 -4.85 -9.51 6.56
N GLY A 28 -6.18 -9.39 6.59
CA GLY A 28 -7.07 -10.37 5.96
C GLY A 28 -6.88 -11.80 6.48
N GLY A 29 -6.58 -11.96 7.77
CA GLY A 29 -6.31 -13.26 8.40
C GLY A 29 -4.94 -13.88 8.08
N LYS A 30 -4.08 -13.17 7.35
CA LYS A 30 -2.72 -13.61 7.01
C LYS A 30 -1.68 -12.79 7.76
N GLU A 31 -0.68 -13.46 8.31
CA GLU A 31 0.51 -12.80 8.85
C GLU A 31 1.43 -12.34 7.71
N ILE A 32 1.83 -11.08 7.76
CA ILE A 32 2.67 -10.43 6.75
C ILE A 32 3.76 -9.61 7.44
N ARG A 33 4.93 -9.48 6.82
CA ARG A 33 6.01 -8.59 7.28
C ARG A 33 6.00 -7.30 6.47
N LEU A 34 6.61 -6.25 7.01
CA LEU A 34 6.80 -5.00 6.26
C LEU A 34 7.55 -5.23 4.94
N LEU A 35 8.56 -6.10 4.92
CA LEU A 35 9.31 -6.45 3.70
C LEU A 35 8.43 -7.03 2.59
N ASP A 36 7.35 -7.74 2.95
CA ASP A 36 6.42 -8.31 1.98
C ASP A 36 5.59 -7.19 1.30
N ILE A 37 5.44 -6.04 1.95
CA ILE A 37 4.78 -4.83 1.41
C ILE A 37 5.79 -3.95 0.66
N TYR A 38 6.94 -3.64 1.28
CA TYR A 38 7.93 -2.70 0.78
C TYR A 38 8.49 -3.10 -0.60
N ASN A 39 8.62 -4.41 -0.86
CA ASN A 39 9.10 -4.92 -2.14
C ASN A 39 8.07 -4.82 -3.29
N ASN A 40 6.84 -4.41 -2.97
CA ASN A 40 5.71 -4.30 -3.89
C ASN A 40 5.21 -2.84 -3.97
N PRO A 41 6.01 -1.90 -4.51
CA PRO A 41 5.56 -0.53 -4.75
C PRO A 41 4.39 -0.50 -5.74
N LEU A 42 3.48 0.46 -5.57
CA LEU A 42 2.19 0.46 -6.28
C LEU A 42 2.32 0.41 -7.80
N TRP A 43 3.34 1.03 -8.40
CA TRP A 43 3.46 1.01 -9.87
C TRP A 43 3.67 -0.36 -10.49
N LYS A 44 4.28 -1.30 -9.77
CA LYS A 44 4.42 -2.68 -10.23
C LYS A 44 3.08 -3.41 -10.31
N LEU A 45 2.01 -2.83 -9.75
CA LEU A 45 0.66 -3.35 -9.88
C LEU A 45 0.18 -3.29 -11.35
N LYS A 46 0.69 -2.35 -12.16
CA LYS A 46 0.38 -2.26 -13.61
C LYS A 46 0.73 -3.55 -14.37
N ASP A 47 1.71 -4.32 -13.88
CA ASP A 47 2.13 -5.59 -14.48
C ASP A 47 1.25 -6.78 -14.05
N ARG A 48 0.32 -6.56 -13.12
CA ARG A 48 -0.46 -7.61 -12.44
C ARG A 48 -1.96 -7.50 -12.68
N ILE A 49 -2.45 -6.31 -13.02
CA ILE A 49 -3.87 -6.03 -13.30
C ILE A 49 -4.01 -5.24 -14.59
N SER A 50 -5.23 -5.13 -15.11
CA SER A 50 -5.47 -4.32 -16.30
C SER A 50 -5.17 -2.83 -16.02
N ILE A 51 -4.75 -2.09 -17.04
CA ILE A 51 -4.51 -0.65 -16.90
C ILE A 51 -5.76 0.12 -16.43
N ASN A 52 -6.96 -0.35 -16.80
CA ASN A 52 -8.22 0.25 -16.37
C ASN A 52 -8.49 0.03 -14.88
N ASP A 53 -8.24 -1.19 -14.39
CA ASP A 53 -8.34 -1.51 -12.96
C ASP A 53 -7.31 -0.71 -12.16
N PHE A 54 -6.08 -0.61 -12.66
CA PHE A 54 -5.03 0.20 -12.04
C PHE A 54 -5.43 1.68 -11.92
N ASN A 55 -5.92 2.27 -13.01
CA ASN A 55 -6.38 3.66 -13.01
C ASN A 55 -7.56 3.88 -12.05
N THR A 56 -8.43 2.88 -11.89
CA THR A 56 -9.54 2.91 -10.94
C THR A 56 -9.03 2.97 -9.49
N VAL A 57 -8.04 2.15 -9.14
CA VAL A 57 -7.38 2.19 -7.81
C VAL A 57 -6.73 3.55 -7.57
N VAL A 58 -5.92 4.04 -8.51
CA VAL A 58 -5.23 5.33 -8.41
C VAL A 58 -6.21 6.48 -8.21
N ALA A 59 -7.31 6.50 -8.97
CA ALA A 59 -8.32 7.54 -8.89
C ALA A 59 -9.09 7.51 -7.55
N SER A 60 -9.50 6.32 -7.11
CA SER A 60 -10.25 6.15 -5.85
C SER A 60 -9.44 6.57 -4.63
N GLU A 61 -8.15 6.25 -4.62
CA GLU A 61 -7.22 6.61 -3.55
C GLU A 61 -6.72 8.06 -3.65
N ASN A 62 -7.11 8.81 -4.70
CA ASN A 62 -6.63 10.15 -5.01
C ASN A 62 -5.09 10.24 -5.01
N LEU A 63 -4.45 9.24 -5.61
CA LEU A 63 -2.99 9.14 -5.65
C LEU A 63 -2.43 10.05 -6.73
N LYS A 64 -1.28 10.65 -6.42
CA LYS A 64 -0.53 11.48 -7.35
C LYS A 64 0.72 10.73 -7.78
N SER A 65 1.04 10.77 -9.07
CA SER A 65 2.36 10.40 -9.54
C SER A 65 3.38 11.38 -8.95
N ASP A 66 4.45 10.84 -8.37
CA ASP A 66 5.61 11.65 -8.03
C ASP A 66 6.40 11.92 -9.32
N ASN A 67 6.64 13.19 -9.61
CA ASN A 67 7.41 13.60 -10.78
C ASN A 67 8.92 13.49 -10.56
N ILE A 68 9.36 13.28 -9.30
CA ILE A 68 10.78 13.24 -8.91
C ILE A 68 11.30 11.79 -8.89
N VAL A 69 10.48 10.84 -8.43
CA VAL A 69 10.81 9.41 -8.43
C VAL A 69 9.93 8.72 -9.47
N ILE A 70 10.55 8.30 -10.57
CA ILE A 70 9.89 7.61 -11.69
C ILE A 70 8.95 6.52 -11.15
N ASP A 71 7.68 6.61 -11.58
CA ASP A 71 6.62 5.67 -11.25
C ASP A 71 6.31 5.51 -9.75
N SER A 72 6.71 6.40 -8.83
CA SER A 72 6.15 6.32 -7.48
C SER A 72 4.77 6.98 -7.39
N TYR A 73 3.81 6.33 -6.75
CA TYR A 73 2.49 6.89 -6.48
C TYR A 73 2.40 7.24 -5.00
N LYS A 74 1.90 8.44 -4.70
CA LYS A 74 1.81 8.96 -3.35
C LYS A 74 0.39 9.32 -2.96
N THR A 75 0.05 9.10 -1.69
CA THR A 75 -1.22 9.60 -1.12
C THR A 75 -1.24 11.13 -1.15
N SER A 76 -2.41 11.72 -0.89
CA SER A 76 -2.55 13.19 -0.78
C SER A 76 -1.64 13.82 0.30
N LYS A 77 -1.19 13.03 1.28
CA LYS A 77 -0.23 13.43 2.32
C LYS A 77 1.23 13.23 1.90
N GLY A 78 1.49 12.82 0.67
CA GLY A 78 2.84 12.57 0.14
C GLY A 78 3.45 11.22 0.53
N LEU A 79 2.65 10.29 1.08
CA LEU A 79 3.16 8.99 1.53
C LEU A 79 3.28 8.03 0.36
N SER A 80 4.42 7.34 0.24
CA SER A 80 4.63 6.32 -0.79
C SER A 80 3.65 5.17 -0.63
N THR A 81 3.13 4.67 -1.75
CA THR A 81 2.12 3.62 -1.77
C THR A 81 2.65 2.28 -2.27
N TYR A 82 2.10 1.22 -1.69
CA TYR A 82 2.50 -0.16 -1.89
C TYR A 82 1.26 -1.05 -1.98
N TYR A 83 1.45 -2.29 -2.42
CA TYR A 83 0.36 -3.26 -2.50
C TYR A 83 0.75 -4.64 -1.98
N LEU A 84 -0.27 -5.43 -1.64
CA LEU A 84 -0.13 -6.86 -1.38
C LEU A 84 -1.31 -7.63 -1.96
N PHE A 85 -1.05 -8.79 -2.54
CA PHE A 85 -2.08 -9.75 -2.92
C PHE A 85 -2.28 -10.85 -1.86
N ASN A 86 -3.53 -11.17 -1.59
CA ASN A 86 -3.94 -12.37 -0.87
C ASN A 86 -5.15 -12.99 -1.56
N ASN A 87 -4.94 -14.04 -2.35
CA ASN A 87 -5.95 -14.65 -3.21
C ASN A 87 -6.58 -13.61 -4.16
N THR A 88 -7.91 -13.41 -4.09
CA THR A 88 -8.65 -12.42 -4.87
C THR A 88 -8.55 -11.02 -4.27
N LEU A 89 -7.99 -10.85 -3.08
CA LEU A 89 -7.92 -9.56 -2.39
C LEU A 89 -6.61 -8.83 -2.68
N LEU A 90 -6.74 -7.54 -2.97
CA LEU A 90 -5.66 -6.58 -3.13
C LEU A 90 -5.73 -5.56 -1.99
N TYR A 91 -4.62 -5.40 -1.28
CA TYR A 91 -4.48 -4.46 -0.17
C TYR A 91 -3.58 -3.32 -0.61
N ILE A 92 -4.02 -2.08 -0.37
CA ILE A 92 -3.23 -0.88 -0.62
C ILE A 92 -2.71 -0.34 0.71
N PHE A 93 -1.42 -0.02 0.74
CA PHE A 93 -0.74 0.50 1.92
C PHE A 93 -0.07 1.84 1.62
N SER A 94 0.09 2.65 2.65
CA SER A 94 1.05 3.76 2.64
C SER A 94 2.12 3.55 3.69
N PHE A 95 3.37 3.87 3.33
CA PHE A 95 4.52 3.70 4.20
C PHE A 95 5.48 4.88 4.07
N VAL A 96 5.98 5.37 5.21
CA VAL A 96 6.86 6.53 5.27
C VAL A 96 7.76 6.49 6.51
N GLU A 97 8.95 7.07 6.38
CA GLU A 97 9.74 7.56 7.52
C GLU A 97 9.25 8.97 7.87
N TRP A 98 8.49 9.11 8.96
CA TRP A 98 7.87 10.37 9.37
C TRP A 98 8.83 11.32 10.10
N GLN A 99 9.75 10.73 10.89
CA GLN A 99 10.87 11.39 11.56
C GLN A 99 12.07 10.46 11.45
N PRO A 100 13.32 10.94 11.64
CA PRO A 100 14.48 10.06 11.65
C PRO A 100 14.21 8.83 12.52
N THR A 101 14.30 7.64 11.92
CA THR A 101 14.06 6.34 12.55
C THR A 101 12.62 6.06 13.00
N ARG A 102 11.63 6.91 12.74
CA ARG A 102 10.22 6.66 13.10
C ARG A 102 9.39 6.43 11.83
N PHE A 103 8.81 5.25 11.72
CA PHE A 103 8.07 4.79 10.56
C PHE A 103 6.58 4.69 10.85
N ILE A 104 5.79 5.00 9.82
CA ILE A 104 4.33 4.87 9.85
C ILE A 104 3.93 3.96 8.69
N LEU A 105 3.19 2.89 9.00
CA LEU A 105 2.52 2.02 8.02
C LEU A 105 1.02 2.14 8.21
N ASN A 106 0.30 2.42 7.13
CA ASN A 106 -1.16 2.42 7.12
C ASN A 106 -1.68 1.44 6.06
N ILE A 107 -2.83 0.84 6.34
CA ILE A 107 -3.67 0.20 5.34
C ILE A 107 -4.68 1.24 4.83
N GLU A 108 -4.65 1.49 3.53
CA GLU A 108 -5.49 2.52 2.89
C GLU A 108 -6.84 1.92 2.46
N SER A 109 -6.81 0.77 1.80
CA SER A 109 -8.00 0.09 1.28
C SER A 109 -7.80 -1.39 0.96
N ILE A 110 -8.94 -2.07 0.79
CA ILE A 110 -9.04 -3.45 0.31
C ILE A 110 -9.89 -3.46 -0.95
N TRP A 111 -9.42 -4.18 -1.95
CA TRP A 111 -10.07 -4.40 -3.23
C TRP A 111 -10.20 -5.89 -3.48
N GLU A 112 -11.17 -6.27 -4.30
CA GLU A 112 -11.35 -7.62 -4.79
C GLU A 112 -11.19 -7.64 -6.31
N ILE A 113 -10.43 -8.61 -6.80
CA ILE A 113 -10.23 -8.88 -8.22
C ILE A 113 -11.04 -10.12 -8.59
N GLU A 114 -12.01 -9.90 -9.49
CA GLU A 114 -12.77 -10.94 -10.18
C GLU A 114 -12.08 -11.39 -11.47
#